data_AF-A0A9N9CEH0-F1
#
_entry.id   AF-A0A9N9CEH0-F1
#
_cell.length_a   1.000
_cell.length_b   1.000
_cell.length_c   1.000
_cell.angle_alpha   90.00
_cell.angle_beta   90.00
_cell.angle_gamma   90.00
#
_symmetry.space_group_name_H-M   'P 1'
#
loop_
_entity.id
_entity.type
_entity.pdbx_description
1 polymer ?
#
loop_
_entity_poly.entity_id
_entity_poly.type
_entity_poly.pdbx_seq_one_letter_code
_entity_poly.pdbx_strand_id
1 'polypeptide(L)'
;MGIHVFHPAPGHDCTLPSIAGLSTSLDAKGSRYSTSILVQAGFQVTCLVWSRNQGILKILLPDLRKKTKIILLYRDGILDNQFKTVLEL
;
A
#
# COMPACT_ATOMS: atom_id res chain seq x y z
N MET A 1 -0.76 6.66 -6.32
CA MET A 1 -0.43 5.36 -5.69
C MET A 1 -1.69 4.76 -5.11
N GLY A 2 -1.80 3.45 -5.10
CA GLY A 2 -2.95 2.72 -4.54
C GLY A 2 -2.48 1.65 -3.57
N ILE A 3 -3.10 1.55 -2.39
CA ILE A 3 -2.81 0.53 -1.38
C ILE A 3 -4.10 -0.18 -0.95
N HIS A 4 -4.05 -1.50 -0.92
CA HIS A 4 -5.13 -2.35 -0.40
C HIS A 4 -4.55 -3.47 0.48
N VAL A 5 -5.33 -3.92 1.47
CA VAL A 5 -4.99 -5.09 2.30
C VAL A 5 -6.16 -6.06 2.24
N PHE A 6 -5.92 -7.23 1.69
CA PHE A 6 -6.88 -8.33 1.66
C PHE A 6 -6.74 -9.13 2.94
N HIS A 7 -7.83 -9.23 3.70
CA HIS A 7 -7.93 -10.10 4.85
C HIS A 7 -8.53 -11.46 4.46
N PRO A 8 -8.24 -12.52 5.22
CA PRO A 8 -8.96 -13.80 5.11
C PRO A 8 -10.48 -13.59 5.20
N ALA A 9 -11.24 -14.49 4.59
CA ALA A 9 -12.70 -14.43 4.64
C ALA A 9 -13.22 -14.49 6.09
N PRO A 10 -14.33 -13.81 6.41
CA PRO A 10 -14.93 -13.84 7.75
C PRO A 10 -15.14 -15.28 8.24
N GLY A 11 -14.89 -15.52 9.54
CA GLY A 11 -15.04 -16.85 10.15
C GLY A 11 -13.83 -17.77 10.01
N HIS A 12 -12.77 -17.34 9.32
CA HIS A 12 -11.47 -18.03 9.38
C HIS A 12 -10.64 -17.59 10.60
N ASP A 13 -9.66 -18.42 10.95
CA ASP A 13 -8.74 -18.16 12.06
C ASP A 13 -7.98 -16.83 11.87
N CYS A 14 -7.89 -16.05 12.95
CA CYS A 14 -7.15 -14.80 13.03
C CYS A 14 -5.64 -14.99 12.81
N THR A 15 -5.15 -16.23 12.85
CA THR A 15 -3.75 -16.58 12.54
C THR A 15 -3.43 -16.55 11.05
N LEU A 16 -4.44 -16.61 10.17
CA LEU A 16 -4.20 -16.54 8.73
C LEU A 16 -3.65 -15.17 8.33
N PRO A 17 -2.61 -15.14 7.48
CA PRO A 17 -1.98 -13.88 7.13
C PRO A 17 -2.90 -13.04 6.23
N SER A 18 -2.66 -11.73 6.25
CA SER A 18 -3.26 -10.80 5.28
C SER A 18 -2.27 -10.50 4.16
N ILE A 19 -2.80 -10.13 3.00
CA ILE A 19 -2.00 -9.81 1.82
C ILE A 19 -2.14 -8.31 1.55
N ALA A 20 -1.04 -7.60 1.66
CA ALA A 20 -0.97 -6.18 1.36
C ALA A 20 -0.40 -5.97 -0.05
N GLY A 21 -1.00 -5.04 -0.80
CA GLY A 21 -0.55 -4.65 -2.13
C GLY A 21 -0.37 -3.13 -2.23
N LEU A 22 0.70 -2.71 -2.90
CA LEU A 22 0.95 -1.32 -3.27
C LEU A 22 1.18 -1.25 -4.78
N SER A 23 0.50 -0.32 -5.43
CA SER A 23 0.71 0.00 -6.83
C SER A 23 1.06 1.48 -7.02
N THR A 24 2.02 1.77 -7.89
CA THR A 24 2.44 3.13 -8.23
C THR A 24 2.52 3.32 -9.72
N SER A 25 2.15 4.52 -10.18
CA SER A 25 2.27 4.86 -11.60
C SER A 25 3.74 5.06 -11.97
N LEU A 26 4.08 4.71 -13.21
CA LEU A 26 5.39 4.86 -13.83
C LEU A 26 5.43 5.98 -14.88
N ASP A 27 4.30 6.63 -15.16
CA ASP A 27 4.21 7.69 -16.16
C ASP A 27 3.21 8.78 -15.78
N ALA A 28 3.35 9.95 -16.39
CA ALA A 28 2.48 11.10 -16.10
C ALA A 28 1.02 10.88 -16.52
N LYS A 29 0.74 9.91 -17.38
CA LYS A 29 -0.62 9.61 -17.85
C LYS A 29 -1.39 8.71 -16.89
N GLY A 30 -0.72 8.12 -15.88
CA GLY A 30 -1.36 7.11 -15.04
C GLY A 30 -1.76 5.88 -15.85
N SER A 31 -1.01 5.53 -16.90
CA SER A 31 -1.37 4.44 -17.80
C SER A 31 -0.63 3.14 -17.50
N ARG A 32 0.58 3.24 -16.93
CA ARG A 32 1.38 2.09 -16.50
C ARG A 32 1.63 2.14 -15.01
N TYR A 33 1.56 0.98 -14.38
CA TYR A 33 1.76 0.81 -12.95
C TYR A 33 2.75 -0.32 -12.67
N SER A 34 3.51 -0.17 -11.60
CA SER A 34 4.27 -1.25 -10.98
C SER A 34 3.69 -1.55 -9.61
N THR A 35 3.73 -2.83 -9.22
CA THR A 35 3.07 -3.35 -8.03
C THR A 35 4.05 -4.13 -7.17
N SER A 36 3.89 -4.00 -5.85
CA SER A 36 4.55 -4.82 -4.84
C SER A 36 3.50 -5.44 -3.94
N ILE A 37 3.71 -6.71 -3.58
CA ILE A 37 2.81 -7.49 -2.73
C ILE A 37 3.65 -8.05 -1.59
N LEU A 38 3.12 -7.98 -0.36
CA LEU A 38 3.71 -8.63 0.79
C LEU A 38 2.65 -9.34 1.61
N VAL A 39 3.08 -10.45 2.22
CA VAL A 39 2.33 -11.11 3.28
C VAL A 39 2.62 -10.40 4.60
N GLN A 40 1.57 -10.10 5.36
CA GLN A 40 1.65 -9.51 6.70
C GLN A 40 0.79 -10.29 7.69
N ALA A 41 0.95 -10.00 8.98
CA ALA A 41 0.12 -10.65 10.00
C ALA A 41 -1.37 -10.37 9.77
N GLY A 42 -2.19 -11.36 10.11
CA GLY A 42 -3.64 -11.34 9.93
C GLY A 42 -4.29 -10.13 10.60
N PHE A 43 -5.34 -9.58 9.97
CA PHE A 43 -6.22 -8.56 10.54
C PHE A 43 -5.52 -7.29 11.05
N GLN A 44 -4.28 -7.03 10.59
CA GLN A 44 -3.57 -5.79 10.89
C GLN A 44 -4.06 -4.65 10.01
N VAL A 45 -4.35 -3.52 10.64
CA VAL A 45 -4.68 -2.24 9.99
C VAL A 45 -3.46 -1.66 9.26
N THR A 46 -2.28 -1.83 9.87
CA THR A 46 -1.00 -1.35 9.35
C THR A 46 -0.64 -2.07 8.05
N CYS A 47 -0.31 -1.30 7.02
CA CYS A 47 0.17 -1.83 5.75
C CYS A 47 1.69 -1.87 5.75
N LEU A 48 2.27 -3.03 6.07
CA LEU A 48 3.74 -3.21 6.13
C LEU A 48 4.43 -3.03 4.77
N VAL A 49 3.65 -3.10 3.69
CA VAL A 49 4.13 -2.79 2.34
C VAL A 49 4.65 -1.37 2.27
N TRP A 50 4.00 -0.37 2.85
CA TRP A 50 4.50 1.01 2.78
C TRP A 50 5.85 1.19 3.51
N SER A 51 5.92 0.68 4.75
CA SER A 51 7.12 0.83 5.59
C SER A 51 8.32 0.05 5.05
N ARG A 52 8.11 -1.18 4.55
CA ARG A 52 9.19 -1.99 3.95
C ARG A 52 9.56 -1.57 2.53
N ASN A 53 8.66 -0.92 1.81
CA ASN A 53 8.86 -0.52 0.42
C ASN A 53 9.17 0.97 0.23
N GLN A 54 9.59 1.69 1.26
CA GLN A 54 10.24 3.00 1.04
C GLN A 54 11.45 2.90 0.09
N GLY A 55 12.11 1.73 0.05
CA GLY A 55 13.11 1.41 -0.97
C GLY A 55 12.53 1.20 -2.38
N ILE A 56 11.29 0.71 -2.51
CA ILE A 56 10.61 0.53 -3.80
C ILE A 56 10.27 1.87 -4.44
N LEU A 57 9.99 2.93 -3.66
CA LEU A 57 9.87 4.28 -4.20
C LEU A 57 11.17 4.69 -4.92
N LYS A 58 12.34 4.28 -4.41
CA LYS A 58 13.63 4.55 -5.08
C LYS A 58 13.82 3.73 -6.36
N ILE A 59 13.26 2.52 -6.42
CA ILE A 59 13.37 1.60 -7.57
C ILE A 59 12.34 1.93 -8.66
N LEU A 60 11.13 2.33 -8.27
CA LEU A 60 10.00 2.57 -9.16
C LEU A 60 9.91 4.02 -9.66
N LEU A 61 10.61 4.95 -9.00
CA LEU A 61 10.64 6.37 -9.37
C LEU A 61 12.05 6.88 -9.78
N PRO A 62 12.87 6.15 -10.57
CA PRO A 62 14.23 6.58 -10.89
C PRO A 62 14.27 7.83 -11.79
N ASP A 63 13.25 8.03 -12.64
CA ASP A 63 13.11 9.20 -13.54
C ASP A 63 12.38 10.40 -12.90
N LEU A 64 11.66 10.14 -11.81
CA LEU A 64 11.01 11.17 -10.99
C LEU A 64 11.98 11.92 -10.07
N ARG A 65 13.29 11.70 -10.27
CA ARG A 65 14.36 12.64 -9.88
C ARG A 65 14.13 14.04 -10.46
N LYS A 66 13.32 14.18 -11.52
CA LYS A 66 12.55 15.42 -11.75
C LYS A 66 11.47 15.55 -10.67
N LYS A 67 11.86 16.08 -9.51
CA LYS A 67 11.04 16.34 -8.30
C LYS A 67 9.54 16.15 -8.55
N THR A 68 9.01 14.96 -8.26
CA THR A 68 7.57 14.77 -8.06
C THR A 68 7.13 15.78 -7.00
N LYS A 69 6.31 16.76 -7.38
CA LYS A 69 5.88 17.79 -6.42
C LYS A 69 4.75 17.30 -5.50
N ILE A 70 4.00 16.29 -5.94
CA ILE A 70 2.80 15.80 -5.28
C ILE A 70 2.73 14.27 -5.41
N ILE A 71 2.54 13.57 -4.30
CA ILE A 71 2.19 12.15 -4.27
C ILE A 71 0.73 12.06 -3.83
N LEU A 72 -0.13 11.48 -4.69
CA LEU A 72 -1.51 11.13 -4.34
C LEU A 72 -1.56 9.66 -3.92
N LEU A 73 -2.07 9.39 -2.72
CA LEU A 73 -2.20 8.05 -2.17
C LEU A 73 -3.69 7.71 -1.95
N TYR A 74 -4.16 6.70 -2.66
CA TYR A 74 -5.48 6.10 -2.43
C TYR A 74 -5.30 4.84 -1.57
N ARG A 75 -5.99 4.78 -0.43
CA ARG A 75 -5.94 3.63 0.48
C ARG A 75 -7.35 3.09 0.67
N ASP A 76 -7.57 1.89 0.18
CA ASP A 76 -8.90 1.26 0.08
C ASP A 76 -9.17 0.26 1.21
N GLY A 77 -10.42 0.04 1.58
CA GLY A 77 -10.79 -0.96 2.59
C GLY A 77 -10.38 -0.59 4.02
N ILE A 78 -10.49 0.69 4.38
CA ILE A 78 -10.33 1.19 5.75
C ILE A 78 -11.72 1.41 6.36
N LEU A 79 -11.89 0.97 7.61
CA LEU A 79 -13.07 1.28 8.41
C LEU A 79 -12.91 2.65 9.11
N ASP A 80 -14.02 3.32 9.41
CA ASP A 80 -14.00 4.68 10.00
C ASP A 80 -13.16 4.78 11.28
N ASN A 81 -13.22 3.75 12.14
CA ASN A 81 -12.46 3.70 13.38
C ASN A 81 -10.95 3.46 13.19
N GLN A 82 -10.50 3.18 11.97
CA GLN A 82 -9.10 2.92 11.62
C GLN A 82 -8.42 4.13 10.96
N PHE A 83 -9.16 5.18 10.57
CA PHE A 83 -8.59 6.33 9.84
C PHE A 83 -7.43 6.99 10.58
N LYS A 84 -7.58 7.23 11.88
CA LYS A 84 -6.54 7.88 12.69
C LYS A 84 -5.25 7.05 12.70
N THR A 85 -5.37 5.75 12.95
CA THR A 85 -4.23 4.82 12.94
C THR A 85 -3.53 4.80 11.59
N VAL A 86 -4.28 4.86 10.48
CA VAL A 86 -3.68 4.87 9.13
C VAL A 86 -3.00 6.20 8.82
N LEU A 87 -3.58 7.32 9.23
CA LEU A 87 -3.02 8.65 8.97
C LEU A 87 -1.74 8.93 9.78
N GLU A 88 -1.62 8.32 10.96
CA GLU A 88 -0.50 8.49 11.89
C GLU A 88 0.65 7.48 11.67
N LEU A 89 0.53 6.57 10.70
CA LEU A 89 1.58 5.61 10.29
C LEU A 89 2.68 6.21 9.42
#